data_AF-A0A1L4BPV3-F1
#
_entry.id   AF-A0A1L4BPV3-F1
#
_cell.length_a   1.000
_cell.length_b   1.000
_cell.length_c   1.000
_cell.angle_alpha   90.00
_cell.angle_beta   90.00
_cell.angle_gamma   90.00
#
_symmetry.space_group_name_H-M   'P 1'
#
loop_
_entity.id
_entity.type
_entity.pdbx_description
1 polymer ?
#
loop_
_entity_poly.entity_id
_entity_poly.type
_entity_poly.pdbx_seq_one_letter_code
_entity_poly.pdbx_strand_id
1 'polypeptide(L)'
;MKKMPTQKKIDYLEQILIEVSSLIDITDESGLEKLRLKEFIDFRKSLIQESDRGCVLMAAAFIEDKLEKLLESYFIENEKVCKQLLKANGALATFSSKIDLTFLLGLIPKNIFNDLHILRKIRNEFAHTASEISFKNPSIKDRTKALSTLSRKLLRDDTRAYFMRSMTTILTAINMKMESFERCSTPKSFNIDIFDKGLSIVEDELSKHQFLSETNHIKTHD
;
A
#
# COMPACT_ATOMS: atom_id res chain seq x y z
N MET A 1 15.52 19.89 -28.39
CA MET A 1 14.33 19.19 -28.95
C MET A 1 13.06 19.86 -28.43
N LYS A 2 12.12 20.27 -29.29
CA LYS A 2 10.81 20.80 -28.85
C LYS A 2 10.04 19.68 -28.12
N LYS A 3 9.45 19.98 -26.95
CA LYS A 3 8.60 19.01 -26.23
C LYS A 3 7.36 18.69 -27.08
N MET A 4 7.01 17.41 -27.18
CA MET A 4 5.80 16.97 -27.88
C MET A 4 4.53 17.54 -27.22
N PRO A 5 3.54 18.03 -27.98
CA PRO A 5 2.27 18.53 -27.44
C PRO A 5 1.53 17.49 -26.60
N THR A 6 0.74 17.94 -25.63
CA THR A 6 -0.01 17.08 -24.70
C THR A 6 -0.96 16.13 -25.44
N GLN A 7 -1.76 16.64 -26.39
CA GLN A 7 -2.69 15.81 -27.17
C GLN A 7 -1.97 14.68 -27.90
N LYS A 8 -0.88 15.00 -28.62
CA LYS A 8 -0.07 14.01 -29.33
C LYS A 8 0.52 12.91 -28.42
N LYS A 9 0.76 13.20 -27.14
CA LYS A 9 1.18 12.17 -26.16
C LYS A 9 0.03 11.25 -25.77
N ILE A 10 -1.19 11.79 -25.67
CA ILE A 10 -2.39 11.03 -25.34
C ILE A 10 -2.75 10.12 -26.51
N ASP A 11 -2.80 10.66 -27.73
CA ASP A 11 -3.07 9.90 -28.94
C ASP A 11 -2.08 8.72 -29.09
N TYR A 12 -0.81 8.96 -28.78
CA TYR A 12 0.22 7.92 -28.78
C TYR A 12 -0.02 6.83 -27.71
N LEU A 13 -0.46 7.21 -26.50
CA LEU A 13 -0.81 6.23 -25.47
C LEU A 13 -2.06 5.42 -25.84
N GLU A 14 -3.02 6.03 -26.53
CA GLU A 14 -4.22 5.33 -27.03
C GLU A 14 -3.86 4.33 -28.12
N GLN A 15 -2.98 4.72 -29.05
CA GLN A 15 -2.48 3.81 -30.06
C GLN A 15 -1.75 2.62 -29.42
N ILE A 16 -0.84 2.87 -28.46
CA ILE A 16 -0.16 1.80 -27.72
C ILE A 16 -1.18 0.91 -26.98
N LEU A 17 -2.23 1.47 -26.38
CA LEU A 17 -3.26 0.66 -25.71
C LEU A 17 -3.88 -0.33 -26.67
N ILE A 18 -4.27 0.12 -27.87
CA ILE A 18 -4.90 -0.72 -28.89
C ILE A 18 -3.93 -1.82 -29.33
N GLU A 19 -2.68 -1.45 -29.62
CA GLU A 19 -1.64 -2.39 -30.05
C GLU A 19 -1.29 -3.41 -28.97
N VAL A 20 -1.12 -3.01 -27.71
CA VAL A 20 -0.79 -3.94 -26.63
C VAL A 20 -2.00 -4.79 -26.25
N SER A 21 -3.22 -4.24 -26.26
CA SER A 21 -4.43 -5.01 -25.94
C SER A 21 -4.74 -6.10 -26.95
N SER A 22 -4.31 -5.95 -28.22
CA SER A 22 -4.44 -6.99 -29.23
C SER A 22 -3.35 -8.08 -29.13
N LEU A 23 -2.25 -7.79 -28.43
CA LEU A 23 -1.16 -8.73 -28.16
C LEU A 23 -1.35 -9.52 -26.84
N ILE A 24 -2.17 -9.01 -25.91
CA ILE A 24 -2.53 -9.73 -24.70
C ILE A 24 -3.42 -10.91 -25.09
N ASP A 25 -2.89 -12.12 -24.86
CA ASP A 25 -3.52 -13.38 -25.23
C ASP A 25 -4.91 -13.52 -24.58
N ILE A 26 -5.86 -14.10 -25.32
CA ILE A 26 -7.27 -14.26 -24.89
C ILE A 26 -7.40 -15.30 -23.76
N THR A 27 -6.30 -15.95 -23.37
CA THR A 27 -6.25 -16.99 -22.32
C THR A 27 -6.35 -16.46 -20.89
N ASP A 28 -6.27 -15.14 -20.67
CA ASP A 28 -6.68 -14.55 -19.39
C ASP A 28 -8.21 -14.53 -19.29
N GLU A 29 -8.80 -15.66 -18.88
CA GLU A 29 -10.24 -15.79 -18.62
C GLU A 29 -10.76 -14.77 -17.60
N SER A 30 -9.87 -14.22 -16.75
CA SER A 30 -10.22 -13.23 -15.72
C SER A 30 -10.26 -11.79 -16.24
N GLY A 31 -9.66 -11.49 -17.39
CA GLY A 31 -9.53 -10.15 -17.96
C GLY A 31 -8.71 -9.17 -17.09
N LEU A 32 -7.97 -9.68 -16.11
CA LEU A 32 -7.20 -8.89 -15.15
C LEU A 32 -6.05 -8.15 -15.81
N GLU A 33 -5.33 -8.76 -16.76
CA GLU A 33 -4.22 -8.11 -17.46
C GLU A 33 -4.70 -6.89 -18.25
N LYS A 34 -5.84 -7.04 -18.95
CA LYS A 34 -6.50 -5.95 -19.68
C LYS A 34 -6.96 -4.84 -18.72
N LEU A 35 -7.49 -5.20 -17.55
CA LEU A 35 -7.87 -4.24 -16.51
C LEU A 35 -6.66 -3.46 -16.00
N ARG A 36 -5.53 -4.12 -15.71
CA ARG A 36 -4.29 -3.46 -15.25
C ARG A 36 -3.69 -2.54 -16.30
N LEU A 37 -3.70 -2.96 -17.57
CA LEU A 37 -3.22 -2.15 -18.68
C LEU A 37 -4.08 -0.89 -18.85
N LYS A 38 -5.41 -1.05 -18.83
CA LYS A 38 -6.34 0.09 -18.91
C LYS A 38 -6.12 1.06 -17.77
N GLU A 39 -6.02 0.58 -16.54
CA GLU A 39 -5.74 1.41 -15.37
C GLU A 39 -4.41 2.17 -15.48
N PHE A 40 -3.35 1.49 -15.92
CA PHE A 40 -2.05 2.12 -16.13
C PHE A 40 -2.15 3.30 -17.12
N ILE A 41 -2.88 3.11 -18.22
CA ILE A 41 -3.05 4.13 -19.26
C ILE A 41 -3.93 5.28 -18.77
N ASP A 42 -5.06 4.98 -18.14
CA ASP A 42 -5.97 6.00 -17.61
C ASP A 42 -5.24 6.86 -16.57
N PHE A 43 -4.47 6.22 -15.68
CA PHE A 43 -3.62 6.92 -14.74
C PHE A 43 -2.61 7.81 -15.46
N ARG A 44 -1.86 7.29 -16.44
CA ARG A 44 -0.90 8.09 -17.23
C ARG A 44 -1.53 9.27 -17.94
N LYS A 45 -2.71 9.10 -18.54
CA LYS A 45 -3.44 10.17 -19.22
C LYS A 45 -3.81 11.28 -18.26
N SER A 46 -4.38 10.92 -17.10
CA SER A 46 -4.75 11.90 -16.07
C SER A 46 -3.54 12.75 -15.64
N LEU A 47 -2.39 12.13 -15.39
CA LEU A 47 -1.17 12.86 -15.02
C LEU A 47 -0.64 13.78 -16.13
N ILE A 48 -0.79 13.39 -17.39
CA ILE A 48 -0.29 14.17 -18.54
C ILE A 48 -1.09 15.46 -18.72
N GLN A 49 -2.42 15.39 -18.57
CA GLN A 49 -3.35 16.50 -18.80
C GLN A 49 -3.30 17.56 -17.71
N GLU A 50 -2.87 17.20 -16.51
CA GLU A 50 -2.89 18.08 -15.35
C GLU A 50 -1.79 19.16 -15.32
N SER A 51 -2.05 20.23 -14.56
CA SER A 51 -0.99 21.16 -14.13
C SER A 51 0.08 20.45 -13.29
N ASP A 52 1.23 21.07 -13.01
CA ASP A 52 2.24 20.47 -12.13
C ASP A 52 1.68 20.14 -10.74
N ARG A 53 0.87 21.06 -10.18
CA ARG A 53 0.15 20.83 -8.90
C ARG A 53 -0.88 19.72 -9.03
N GLY A 54 -1.74 19.77 -10.05
CA GLY A 54 -2.75 18.74 -10.31
C GLY A 54 -2.14 17.35 -10.47
N CYS A 55 -1.04 17.24 -11.21
CA CYS A 55 -0.30 16.01 -11.46
C CYS A 55 0.18 15.37 -10.16
N VAL A 56 0.78 16.16 -9.25
CA VAL A 56 1.27 15.66 -7.95
C VAL A 56 0.11 15.25 -7.04
N LEU A 57 -0.92 16.09 -6.92
CA LEU A 57 -2.06 15.81 -6.04
C LEU A 57 -2.84 14.58 -6.52
N MET A 58 -3.08 14.48 -7.82
CA MET A 58 -3.74 13.32 -8.44
C MET A 58 -2.91 12.05 -8.26
N ALA A 59 -1.60 12.08 -8.51
CA ALA A 59 -0.73 10.93 -8.32
C ALA A 59 -0.74 10.44 -6.87
N ALA A 60 -0.63 11.35 -5.90
CA ALA A 60 -0.62 11.01 -4.49
C ALA A 60 -1.95 10.41 -4.03
N ALA A 61 -3.08 11.03 -4.40
CA ALA A 61 -4.41 10.53 -4.05
C ALA A 61 -4.67 9.14 -4.64
N PHE A 62 -4.30 8.94 -5.91
CA PHE A 62 -4.47 7.66 -6.59
C PHE A 62 -3.61 6.55 -5.98
N ILE A 63 -2.35 6.84 -5.66
CA ILE A 63 -1.45 5.86 -5.03
C ILE A 63 -1.88 5.56 -3.59
N GLU A 64 -2.38 6.55 -2.85
CA GLU A 64 -2.93 6.34 -1.51
C GLU A 64 -4.16 5.41 -1.54
N ASP A 65 -5.09 5.62 -2.45
CA ASP A 65 -6.23 4.72 -2.71
C ASP A 65 -5.76 3.30 -3.08
N LYS A 66 -4.67 3.18 -3.82
CA LYS A 66 -4.09 1.88 -4.18
C LYS A 66 -3.47 1.15 -3.00
N LEU A 67 -2.81 1.86 -2.08
CA LEU A 67 -2.32 1.26 -0.84
C LEU A 67 -3.48 0.81 0.05
N GLU A 68 -4.56 1.57 0.10
CA GLU A 68 -5.77 1.21 0.82
C GLU A 68 -6.35 -0.10 0.28
N LYS A 69 -6.58 -0.19 -1.03
CA LYS A 69 -7.05 -1.41 -1.69
C LYS A 69 -6.11 -2.61 -1.49
N LEU A 70 -4.81 -2.38 -1.50
CA LEU A 70 -3.80 -3.42 -1.22
C LEU A 70 -3.91 -3.96 0.22
N LEU A 71 -4.14 -3.08 1.19
CA LEU A 71 -4.34 -3.49 2.58
C LEU A 71 -5.68 -4.22 2.77
N GLU A 72 -6.75 -3.71 2.16
CA GLU A 72 -8.09 -4.35 2.20
C GLU A 72 -8.07 -5.77 1.63
N SER A 73 -7.36 -5.98 0.51
CA SER A 73 -7.25 -7.29 -0.11
C SER A 73 -6.32 -8.24 0.64
N TYR A 74 -5.40 -7.72 1.46
CA TYR A 74 -4.48 -8.53 2.27
C TYR A 74 -5.10 -8.97 3.61
N PHE A 75 -5.84 -8.09 4.29
CA PHE A 75 -6.41 -8.39 5.59
C PHE A 75 -7.44 -9.53 5.56
N ILE A 76 -7.68 -10.11 6.75
CA ILE A 76 -8.80 -11.02 6.99
C ILE A 76 -10.10 -10.33 6.53
N GLU A 77 -10.95 -11.10 5.86
CA GLU A 77 -12.24 -10.63 5.38
C GLU A 77 -13.17 -10.24 6.54
N ASN A 78 -13.13 -8.96 6.90
CA ASN A 78 -14.02 -8.36 7.87
C ASN A 78 -14.27 -6.89 7.48
N GLU A 79 -15.28 -6.69 6.64
CA GLU A 79 -15.60 -5.39 6.05
C GLU A 79 -15.81 -4.30 7.13
N LYS A 80 -16.49 -4.64 8.24
CA LYS A 80 -16.77 -3.69 9.32
C LYS A 80 -15.50 -3.19 10.00
N VAL A 81 -14.63 -4.12 10.41
CA VAL A 81 -13.37 -3.78 11.10
C VAL A 81 -12.42 -3.06 10.14
N CYS A 82 -12.31 -3.53 8.90
CA CYS A 82 -11.46 -2.92 7.88
C CYS A 82 -11.87 -1.47 7.59
N LYS A 83 -13.16 -1.23 7.31
CA LYS A 83 -13.69 0.13 7.08
C LYS A 83 -13.49 1.04 8.30
N GLN A 84 -13.60 0.51 9.51
CA GLN A 84 -13.34 1.28 10.73
C GLN A 84 -11.88 1.73 10.87
N LEU A 85 -10.93 0.93 10.38
CA LEU A 85 -9.50 1.29 10.40
C LEU A 85 -9.15 2.33 9.32
N LEU A 86 -9.77 2.25 8.15
CA LEU A 86 -9.44 3.05 6.96
C LEU A 86 -10.17 4.40 6.86
N LYS A 87 -11.31 4.57 7.55
CA LYS A 87 -12.05 5.85 7.57
C LYS A 87 -11.19 7.01 8.09
N ALA A 88 -11.64 8.24 7.85
CA ALA A 88 -10.90 9.48 8.15
C ALA A 88 -10.42 9.68 9.60
N ASN A 89 -11.01 8.99 10.59
CA ASN A 89 -10.59 9.00 11.99
C ASN A 89 -10.12 7.63 12.50
N GLY A 90 -9.87 6.67 11.60
CA GLY A 90 -9.34 5.36 11.91
C GLY A 90 -7.81 5.36 12.04
N ALA A 91 -7.25 4.25 12.53
CA ALA A 91 -5.81 4.10 12.74
C ALA A 91 -4.99 4.15 11.44
N LEU A 92 -5.63 3.87 10.29
CA LEU A 92 -5.03 3.90 8.96
C LEU A 92 -5.60 5.05 8.11
N ALA A 93 -6.08 6.13 8.73
CA ALA A 93 -6.65 7.27 8.02
C ALA A 93 -5.63 8.04 7.16
N THR A 94 -4.35 8.04 7.54
CA THR A 94 -3.34 8.91 6.91
C THR A 94 -2.52 8.16 5.86
N PHE A 95 -2.04 8.90 4.86
CA PHE A 95 -1.12 8.35 3.87
C PHE A 95 0.13 7.75 4.53
N SER A 96 0.71 8.39 5.54
CA SER A 96 1.87 7.84 6.27
C SER A 96 1.56 6.52 6.96
N SER A 97 0.45 6.42 7.69
CA SER A 97 0.09 5.18 8.40
C SER A 97 -0.14 4.01 7.44
N LYS A 98 -0.72 4.29 6.25
CA LYS A 98 -0.88 3.28 5.18
C LYS A 98 0.49 2.83 4.67
N ILE A 99 1.38 3.77 4.30
CA ILE A 99 2.74 3.46 3.83
C ILE A 99 3.50 2.59 4.85
N ASP A 100 3.48 2.99 6.11
CA ASP A 100 4.22 2.33 7.19
C ASP A 100 3.71 0.90 7.41
N LEU A 101 2.40 0.72 7.49
CA LEU A 101 1.83 -0.61 7.68
C LEU A 101 2.05 -1.52 6.47
N THR A 102 1.85 -1.02 5.25
CA THR A 102 2.10 -1.82 4.03
C THR A 102 3.54 -2.31 3.97
N PHE A 103 4.51 -1.50 4.41
CA PHE A 103 5.91 -1.92 4.50
C PHE A 103 6.15 -2.93 5.61
N LEU A 104 5.61 -2.72 6.82
CA LEU A 104 5.79 -3.64 7.94
C LEU A 104 5.18 -5.03 7.70
N LEU A 105 4.11 -5.10 6.90
CA LEU A 105 3.52 -6.36 6.44
C LEU A 105 4.32 -7.04 5.32
N GLY A 106 5.43 -6.45 4.86
CA GLY A 106 6.24 -6.99 3.77
C GLY A 106 5.55 -6.92 2.40
N LEU A 107 4.53 -6.07 2.25
CA LEU A 107 3.80 -5.96 1.00
C LEU A 107 4.58 -5.12 -0.04
N ILE A 108 5.39 -4.16 0.42
CA ILE A 108 6.24 -3.37 -0.48
C ILE A 108 7.71 -3.45 -0.07
N PRO A 109 8.65 -3.41 -1.03
CA PRO A 109 10.07 -3.37 -0.74
C PRO A 109 10.50 -1.98 -0.22
N LYS A 110 11.69 -1.93 0.40
CA LYS A 110 12.21 -0.73 1.07
C LYS A 110 12.35 0.49 0.15
N ASN A 111 12.70 0.29 -1.11
CA ASN A 111 12.80 1.38 -2.10
C ASN A 111 11.43 2.00 -2.40
N ILE A 112 10.38 1.20 -2.58
CA ILE A 112 9.01 1.69 -2.78
C ILE A 112 8.52 2.43 -1.54
N PHE A 113 8.75 1.88 -0.35
CA PHE A 113 8.45 2.55 0.93
C PHE A 113 9.09 3.94 1.02
N ASN A 114 10.39 4.04 0.73
CA ASN A 114 11.11 5.32 0.76
C ASN A 114 10.54 6.31 -0.28
N ASP A 115 10.30 5.84 -1.51
CA ASP A 115 9.75 6.66 -2.60
C ASP A 115 8.34 7.18 -2.29
N LEU A 116 7.50 6.39 -1.62
CA LEU A 116 6.16 6.80 -1.17
C LEU A 116 6.23 7.93 -0.13
N HIS A 117 7.19 7.89 0.79
CA HIS A 117 7.40 9.01 1.72
C HIS A 117 7.97 10.25 1.02
N ILE A 118 8.78 10.09 -0.04
CA ILE A 118 9.20 11.20 -0.88
C ILE A 118 7.99 11.81 -1.59
N LEU A 119 7.12 10.99 -2.19
CA LEU A 119 5.85 11.42 -2.78
C LEU A 119 4.99 12.18 -1.77
N ARG A 120 4.83 11.67 -0.54
CA ARG A 120 4.10 12.36 0.53
C ARG A 120 4.69 13.74 0.83
N LYS A 121 6.02 13.86 0.91
CA LYS A 121 6.71 15.14 1.12
C LYS A 121 6.49 16.11 -0.05
N ILE A 122 6.63 15.64 -1.29
CA ILE A 122 6.36 16.42 -2.50
C ILE A 122 4.90 16.91 -2.49
N ARG A 123 3.93 16.00 -2.26
CA ARG A 123 2.50 16.33 -2.18
C ARG A 123 2.20 17.39 -1.14
N ASN A 124 2.76 17.26 0.06
CA ASN A 124 2.56 18.24 1.13
C ASN A 124 3.12 19.62 0.74
N GLU A 125 4.28 19.66 0.09
CA GLU A 125 4.86 20.92 -0.41
C GLU A 125 3.96 21.57 -1.47
N PHE A 126 3.43 20.81 -2.42
CA PHE A 126 2.48 21.29 -3.42
C PHE A 126 1.14 21.76 -2.84
N ALA A 127 0.66 21.10 -1.78
CA ALA A 127 -0.62 21.39 -1.13
C ALA A 127 -0.57 22.60 -0.19
N HIS A 128 0.57 22.82 0.48
CA HIS A 128 0.70 23.88 1.49
C HIS A 128 1.42 25.14 0.97
N THR A 129 1.96 25.11 -0.24
CA THR A 129 2.54 26.32 -0.87
C THR A 129 1.42 27.14 -1.51
N ALA A 130 1.13 28.32 -0.93
CA ALA A 130 0.11 29.24 -1.46
C ALA A 130 0.52 29.89 -2.79
N SER A 131 1.82 30.15 -2.98
CA SER A 131 2.37 30.71 -4.21
C SER A 131 2.45 29.69 -5.35
N GLU A 132 2.93 30.13 -6.52
CA GLU A 132 3.24 29.25 -7.63
C GLU A 132 4.31 28.21 -7.22
N ILE A 133 4.07 26.94 -7.55
CA ILE A 133 4.98 25.83 -7.32
C ILE A 133 4.92 24.89 -8.52
N SER A 134 6.07 24.36 -8.92
CA SER A 134 6.24 23.57 -10.14
C SER A 134 7.38 22.56 -10.01
N PHE A 135 7.54 21.71 -11.01
CA PHE A 135 8.70 20.79 -11.09
C PHE A 135 10.04 21.50 -11.36
N LYS A 136 10.04 22.83 -11.55
CA LYS A 136 11.26 23.64 -11.70
C LYS A 136 11.82 24.10 -10.35
N ASN A 137 11.03 24.06 -9.28
CA ASN A 137 11.49 24.45 -7.94
C ASN A 137 12.63 23.53 -7.48
N PRO A 138 13.75 24.06 -6.93
CA PRO A 138 14.91 23.25 -6.53
C PRO A 138 14.56 22.13 -5.56
N SER A 139 13.77 22.42 -4.52
CA SER A 139 13.29 21.45 -3.53
C SER A 139 12.54 20.28 -4.17
N ILE A 140 11.60 20.57 -5.07
CA ILE A 140 10.83 19.55 -5.80
C ILE A 140 11.74 18.73 -6.70
N LYS A 141 12.69 19.37 -7.39
CA LYS A 141 13.65 18.70 -8.27
C LYS A 141 14.53 17.73 -7.49
N ASP A 142 15.05 18.14 -6.34
CA ASP A 142 15.93 17.31 -5.50
C ASP A 142 15.17 16.13 -4.88
N ARG A 143 13.96 16.36 -4.36
CA ARG A 143 13.08 15.27 -3.89
C ARG A 143 12.76 14.29 -5.02
N THR A 144 12.43 14.79 -6.21
CA THR A 144 12.11 13.95 -7.38
C THR A 144 13.31 13.11 -7.81
N LYS A 145 14.53 13.66 -7.78
CA LYS A 145 15.76 12.92 -8.09
C LYS A 145 16.10 11.84 -7.06
N ALA A 146 15.63 11.99 -5.83
CA ALA A 146 15.82 11.01 -4.76
C ALA A 146 14.92 9.77 -4.92
N LEU A 147 13.92 9.81 -5.82
CA LEU A 147 13.13 8.63 -6.17
C LEU A 147 14.01 7.56 -6.82
N SER A 148 13.93 6.35 -6.29
CA SER A 148 14.84 5.23 -6.55
C SER A 148 14.21 4.09 -7.34
N THR A 149 12.89 4.14 -7.54
CA THR A 149 12.12 3.13 -8.29
C THR A 149 12.40 3.11 -9.79
N LEU A 150 12.97 4.19 -10.33
CA LEU A 150 13.47 4.24 -11.70
C LEU A 150 15.00 4.22 -11.73
N SER A 151 15.53 3.57 -12.76
CA SER A 151 16.97 3.63 -13.05
C SER A 151 17.41 5.08 -13.23
N ARG A 152 18.48 5.47 -12.53
CA ARG A 152 19.13 6.77 -12.69
C ARG A 152 19.61 7.01 -14.13
N LYS A 153 19.85 5.96 -14.92
CA LYS A 153 20.19 6.09 -16.35
C LYS A 153 19.02 6.64 -17.18
N LEU A 154 17.79 6.54 -16.68
CA LEU A 154 16.58 7.07 -17.30
C LEU A 154 16.24 8.50 -16.82
N LEU A 155 17.02 9.05 -15.88
CA LEU A 155 16.93 10.47 -15.52
C LEU A 155 17.24 11.30 -16.76
N ARG A 156 16.23 12.04 -17.21
CA ARG A 156 16.37 13.09 -18.23
C ARG A 156 16.22 14.45 -17.55
N ASP A 157 16.55 15.53 -18.25
CA ASP A 157 16.35 16.91 -17.78
C ASP A 157 14.87 17.32 -17.58
N ASP A 158 13.94 16.36 -17.64
CA ASP A 158 12.51 16.57 -17.43
C ASP A 158 12.07 15.93 -16.09
N THR A 159 12.15 16.73 -15.03
CA THR A 159 11.73 16.36 -13.67
C THR A 159 10.29 15.85 -13.63
N ARG A 160 9.36 16.52 -14.33
CA ARG A 160 7.94 16.12 -14.38
C ARG A 160 7.78 14.74 -15.03
N ALA A 161 8.48 14.50 -16.14
CA ALA A 161 8.43 13.20 -16.79
C ALA A 161 9.01 12.08 -15.91
N TYR A 162 10.08 12.35 -15.18
CA TYR A 162 10.67 11.39 -14.24
C TYR A 162 9.73 11.09 -13.07
N PHE A 163 9.10 12.12 -12.49
CA PHE A 163 8.06 11.97 -11.47
C PHE A 163 6.93 11.07 -11.97
N MET A 164 6.29 11.42 -13.10
CA MET A 164 5.17 10.63 -13.64
C MET A 164 5.55 9.18 -13.93
N ARG A 165 6.77 8.93 -14.42
CA ARG A 165 7.24 7.56 -14.65
C ARG A 165 7.43 6.79 -13.34
N SER A 166 7.96 7.45 -12.31
CA SER A 166 8.16 6.84 -10.99
C SER A 166 6.82 6.45 -10.38
N MET A 167 5.82 7.34 -10.50
CA MET A 167 4.46 7.07 -10.02
C MET A 167 3.83 5.86 -10.72
N THR A 168 4.02 5.72 -12.03
CA THR A 168 3.56 4.51 -12.73
C THR A 168 4.33 3.26 -12.35
N THR A 169 5.63 3.33 -12.12
CA THR A 169 6.39 2.17 -11.66
C THR A 169 5.92 1.72 -10.28
N ILE A 170 5.63 2.65 -9.38
CA ILE A 170 5.04 2.36 -8.07
C ILE A 170 3.66 1.71 -8.22
N LEU A 171 2.78 2.26 -9.08
CA LEU A 171 1.47 1.67 -9.36
C LEU A 171 1.58 0.24 -9.86
N THR A 172 2.44 0.00 -10.86
CA THR A 172 2.68 -1.35 -11.40
C THR A 172 3.18 -2.30 -10.32
N ALA A 173 4.13 -1.88 -9.48
CA ALA A 173 4.64 -2.70 -8.38
C ALA A 173 3.56 -3.06 -7.35
N ILE A 174 2.68 -2.11 -7.01
CA ILE A 174 1.53 -2.35 -6.12
C ILE A 174 0.56 -3.37 -6.74
N ASN A 175 0.20 -3.19 -8.01
CA ASN A 175 -0.70 -4.11 -8.71
C ASN A 175 -0.12 -5.54 -8.80
N MET A 176 1.17 -5.67 -9.17
CA MET A 176 1.86 -6.97 -9.17
C MET A 176 1.88 -7.61 -7.77
N LYS A 177 2.02 -6.78 -6.72
CA LYS A 177 1.94 -7.31 -5.35
C LYS A 177 0.56 -7.84 -5.03
N MET A 178 -0.50 -7.12 -5.41
CA MET A 178 -1.89 -7.54 -5.17
C MET A 178 -2.23 -8.92 -5.76
N GLU A 179 -1.47 -9.35 -6.76
CA GLU A 179 -1.69 -10.60 -7.50
C GLU A 179 -0.86 -11.77 -6.97
N SER A 180 0.10 -11.52 -6.08
CA SER A 180 1.12 -12.51 -5.70
C SER A 180 1.10 -12.93 -4.23
N PHE A 181 0.25 -12.35 -3.39
CA PHE A 181 0.16 -12.74 -1.98
C PHE A 181 -1.04 -13.66 -1.71
N GLU A 182 -0.94 -14.42 -0.62
CA GLU A 182 -2.07 -15.11 -0.02
C GLU A 182 -2.74 -14.21 1.02
N ARG A 183 -4.07 -14.07 0.93
CA ARG A 183 -4.85 -13.26 1.87
C ARG A 183 -4.80 -13.87 3.27
N CYS A 184 -4.77 -13.02 4.30
CA CYS A 184 -4.84 -13.51 5.68
C CYS A 184 -6.17 -14.23 5.95
N SER A 185 -6.11 -15.29 6.76
CA SER A 185 -7.27 -16.04 7.22
C SER A 185 -7.35 -16.04 8.75
N THR A 186 -8.56 -16.13 9.27
CA THR A 186 -8.79 -16.26 10.71
C THR A 186 -8.29 -17.62 11.18
N PRO A 187 -7.42 -17.70 12.20
CA PRO A 187 -7.04 -18.98 12.80
C PRO A 187 -8.25 -19.73 13.35
N LYS A 188 -8.14 -21.05 13.50
CA LYS A 188 -9.17 -21.85 14.17
C LYS A 188 -9.39 -21.31 15.59
N SER A 189 -10.65 -21.32 16.04
CA SER A 189 -10.99 -20.98 17.42
C SER A 189 -10.20 -21.84 18.41
N PHE A 190 -9.86 -21.23 19.55
CA PHE A 190 -9.23 -21.95 20.65
C PHE A 190 -10.11 -23.14 21.06
N ASN A 191 -9.50 -24.33 21.15
CA ASN A 191 -10.22 -25.55 21.51
C ASN A 191 -10.23 -25.70 23.04
N ILE A 192 -11.38 -25.42 23.65
CA ILE A 192 -11.55 -25.49 25.10
C ILE A 192 -11.46 -26.92 25.63
N ASP A 193 -11.90 -27.93 24.87
CA ASP A 193 -11.83 -29.34 25.29
C ASP A 193 -10.38 -29.81 25.49
N ILE A 194 -9.43 -29.26 24.72
CA ILE A 194 -8.00 -29.55 24.91
C ILE A 194 -7.51 -28.92 26.22
N PHE A 195 -7.96 -27.71 26.52
CA PHE A 195 -7.61 -27.02 27.77
C PHE A 195 -8.20 -27.75 28.97
N ASP A 196 -9.48 -28.14 28.91
CA ASP A 196 -10.18 -28.85 29.98
C ASP A 196 -9.53 -30.20 30.27
N LYS A 197 -9.12 -30.94 29.23
CA LYS A 197 -8.31 -32.17 29.39
C LYS A 197 -6.96 -31.91 30.03
N GLY A 198 -6.30 -30.81 29.68
CA GLY A 198 -5.04 -30.42 30.30
C GLY A 198 -5.23 -30.07 31.78
N LEU A 199 -6.30 -29.34 32.10
CA LEU A 199 -6.65 -28.94 33.46
C LEU A 199 -6.99 -30.16 34.32
N SER A 200 -7.78 -31.11 33.80
CA SER A 200 -8.10 -32.34 34.54
C SER A 200 -6.86 -33.16 34.88
N ILE A 201 -5.87 -33.23 33.97
CA ILE A 201 -4.60 -33.90 34.25
C ILE A 201 -3.82 -33.19 35.37
N VAL A 202 -3.81 -31.85 35.37
CA VAL A 202 -3.15 -31.05 36.42
C VAL A 202 -3.87 -31.23 37.76
N GLU A 203 -5.20 -31.22 37.78
CA GLU A 203 -6.01 -31.47 38.98
C GLU A 203 -5.76 -32.86 39.55
N ASP A 204 -5.76 -33.89 38.70
CA ASP A 204 -5.42 -35.26 39.08
C ASP A 204 -4.02 -35.34 39.69
N GLU A 205 -3.02 -34.64 39.13
CA GLU A 205 -1.65 -34.67 39.64
C GLU A 205 -1.49 -33.90 40.96
N LEU A 206 -2.14 -32.74 41.10
CA LEU A 206 -2.18 -31.99 42.35
C LEU A 206 -2.86 -32.79 43.46
N SER A 207 -3.91 -33.55 43.14
CA SER A 207 -4.61 -34.40 44.12
C SER A 207 -3.72 -35.53 44.67
N LYS A 208 -2.77 -36.03 43.87
CA LYS A 208 -1.77 -37.04 44.29
C LYS A 208 -0.67 -36.44 45.17
N HIS A 209 -0.42 -35.14 45.04
CA HIS A 209 0.56 -34.39 45.80
C HIS A 209 -0.09 -33.57 46.92
N GLN A 210 -0.93 -34.18 47.76
CA GLN A 210 -1.39 -33.62 49.05
C GLN A 210 -0.19 -33.34 49.98
N PHE A 211 0.57 -32.30 49.69
CA PHE A 211 1.63 -31.75 50.51
C PHE A 211 1.79 -30.30 50.03
N LEU A 212 0.86 -29.44 50.43
CA LEU A 212 1.10 -28.04 50.81
C LEU A 212 -0.26 -27.41 51.19
N SER A 213 -0.46 -27.31 52.51
CA SER A 213 -1.47 -26.53 53.25
C SER A 213 -2.63 -27.27 53.95
N GLU A 214 -2.30 -28.38 54.62
CA GLU A 214 -2.66 -28.52 56.05
C GLU A 214 -1.88 -27.52 56.93
N THR A 215 -1.95 -26.21 56.65
CA THR A 215 -1.28 -25.17 57.46
C THR A 215 -2.19 -23.97 57.72
N ASN A 216 -3.44 -24.22 58.11
CA ASN A 216 -4.30 -23.20 58.74
C ASN A 216 -5.05 -23.73 59.98
N HIS A 217 -4.46 -24.68 60.71
CA HIS A 217 -4.79 -24.88 62.14
C HIS A 217 -3.90 -23.98 63.00
N ILE A 218 -4.09 -22.66 62.90
CA ILE A 218 -3.76 -21.79 64.02
C ILE A 218 -4.97 -21.79 64.94
N LYS A 219 -4.83 -22.49 66.05
CA LYS A 219 -5.68 -22.40 67.23
C LYS A 219 -5.84 -20.94 67.62
N THR A 220 -7.06 -20.42 67.61
CA THR A 220 -7.44 -19.31 68.49
C THR A 220 -8.19 -19.94 69.65
N HIS A 221 -7.43 -20.28 70.70
CA HIS A 221 -7.96 -20.34 72.06
C HIS A 221 -7.93 -18.93 72.64
N ASP A 222 -8.97 -18.65 73.43
CA ASP A 222 -9.27 -17.47 74.25
C ASP A 222 -10.24 -16.45 73.64
#